data_AF-A0A517WSW2-F1
#
_entry.id   AF-A0A517WSW2-F1
#
_cell.length_a   1.000
_cell.length_b   1.000
_cell.length_c   1.000
_cell.angle_alpha   90.00
_cell.angle_beta   90.00
_cell.angle_gamma   90.00
#
_symmetry.space_group_name_H-M   'P 1'
#
loop_
_entity.id
_entity.type
_entity.pdbx_description
1 polymer ?
#
loop_
_entity_poly.entity_id
_entity_poly.type
_entity_poly.pdbx_seq_one_letter_code
_entity_poly.pdbx_strand_id
1 'polypeptide(L)'
;MTSTIVILDDELDRLEAMNAILSEELSQYKIVMFKNAPDIIAWLQDNISSAALISLDHDLFPQSEAEPDPGTGRDVADFLATQSPVCHVIIHTTNSIAAPGMEMVLNDAGWTNSRVMPFNDLEWVTTWWIQEIIDYLK
;
A
#
# COMPACT_ATOMS: atom_id res chain seq x y z
N MET A 1 -11.90 -7.22 16.85
CA MET A 1 -12.02 -6.75 15.46
C MET A 1 -10.89 -7.39 14.69
N THR A 2 -11.12 -7.87 13.47
CA THR A 2 -10.04 -8.41 12.64
C THR A 2 -9.31 -7.25 11.99
N SER A 3 -7.99 -7.15 12.20
CA SER A 3 -7.17 -6.10 11.61
C SER A 3 -6.91 -6.41 10.13
N THR A 4 -6.77 -5.36 9.30
CA THR A 4 -6.73 -5.47 7.84
C THR A 4 -5.40 -5.00 7.28
N ILE A 5 -4.77 -5.77 6.39
CA ILE A 5 -3.67 -5.33 5.53
C ILE A 5 -4.28 -4.76 4.25
N VAL A 6 -3.93 -3.52 3.94
CA VAL A 6 -4.50 -2.74 2.84
C VAL A 6 -3.42 -2.50 1.79
N ILE A 7 -3.70 -2.82 0.53
CA ILE A 7 -2.71 -2.71 -0.56
C ILE A 7 -3.28 -1.89 -1.72
N LEU A 8 -2.44 -1.03 -2.29
CA LEU A 8 -2.65 -0.34 -3.55
C LEU A 8 -1.56 -0.71 -4.53
N ASP A 9 -1.91 -1.42 -5.60
CA ASP A 9 -1.05 -1.76 -6.74
C ASP A 9 -1.98 -2.09 -7.93
N ASP A 10 -1.71 -1.59 -9.12
CA ASP A 10 -2.53 -1.84 -10.31
C ASP A 10 -2.09 -3.08 -11.11
N GLU A 11 -0.88 -3.59 -10.85
CA GLU A 11 -0.30 -4.74 -11.54
C GLU A 11 -0.86 -6.06 -10.97
N LEU A 12 -1.66 -6.75 -11.79
CA LEU A 12 -2.33 -7.99 -11.40
C LEU A 12 -1.39 -9.06 -10.87
N ASP A 13 -0.25 -9.28 -11.54
CA ASP A 13 0.72 -10.31 -11.16
C ASP A 13 1.34 -10.02 -9.78
N ARG A 14 1.54 -8.73 -9.45
CA ARG A 14 2.00 -8.32 -8.11
C ARG A 14 0.93 -8.55 -7.06
N LEU A 15 -0.31 -8.13 -7.32
CA LEU A 15 -1.41 -8.36 -6.40
C LEU A 15 -1.62 -9.85 -6.11
N GLU A 16 -1.54 -10.71 -7.13
CA GLU A 16 -1.65 -12.16 -6.97
C GLU A 16 -0.51 -12.72 -6.10
N ALA A 17 0.74 -12.32 -6.37
CA ALA A 17 1.90 -12.73 -5.57
C ALA A 17 1.82 -12.25 -4.12
N MET A 18 1.44 -10.99 -3.91
CA MET A 18 1.22 -10.39 -2.59
C MET A 18 0.11 -11.12 -1.84
N ASN A 19 -1.00 -11.44 -2.51
CA ASN A 19 -2.11 -12.14 -1.89
C ASN A 19 -1.70 -13.56 -1.46
N ALA A 20 -0.98 -14.27 -2.33
CA ALA A 20 -0.52 -15.62 -2.06
C ALA A 20 0.37 -15.66 -0.80
N ILE A 21 1.40 -14.81 -0.75
CA ILE A 21 2.34 -14.82 0.38
C ILE A 21 1.69 -14.32 1.68
N LEU A 22 0.82 -13.30 1.63
CA LEU A 22 0.10 -12.82 2.81
C LEU A 22 -0.88 -13.87 3.35
N SER A 23 -1.54 -14.61 2.46
CA SER A 23 -2.46 -15.68 2.87
C SER A 23 -1.73 -16.84 3.54
N GLU A 24 -0.47 -17.09 3.16
CA GLU A 24 0.39 -18.12 3.75
C GLU A 24 0.96 -17.66 5.10
N GLU A 25 1.62 -16.50 5.13
CA GLU A 25 2.40 -16.03 6.30
C GLU A 25 1.56 -15.30 7.35
N LEU A 26 0.44 -14.70 6.96
CA LEU A 26 -0.33 -13.72 7.73
C LEU A 26 -1.84 -13.96 7.69
N SER A 27 -2.25 -15.24 7.65
CA SER A 27 -3.65 -15.70 7.57
C SER A 27 -4.59 -15.17 8.66
N GLN A 28 -4.07 -14.62 9.76
CA GLN A 28 -4.85 -13.97 10.82
C GLN A 28 -5.38 -12.57 10.44
N TYR A 29 -4.82 -11.93 9.41
CA TYR A 29 -5.22 -10.62 8.93
C TYR A 29 -6.19 -10.73 7.77
N LYS A 30 -7.15 -9.81 7.69
CA LYS A 30 -7.94 -9.62 6.47
C LYS A 30 -7.06 -8.93 5.44
N ILE A 31 -7.15 -9.31 4.18
CA ILE A 31 -6.44 -8.65 3.08
C ILE A 31 -7.47 -7.92 2.21
N VAL A 32 -7.22 -6.65 1.89
CA VAL A 32 -7.98 -5.87 0.90
C VAL A 32 -7.01 -5.20 -0.06
N MET A 33 -7.33 -5.26 -1.35
CA MET A 33 -6.46 -4.79 -2.42
C MET A 33 -7.24 -3.88 -3.35
N PHE A 34 -6.59 -2.83 -3.79
CA PHE A 34 -7.14 -1.80 -4.66
C PHE A 34 -6.16 -1.53 -5.81
N LYS A 35 -6.70 -1.14 -6.95
CA LYS A 35 -5.92 -0.81 -8.16
C LYS A 35 -5.88 0.68 -8.48
N ASN A 36 -6.62 1.48 -7.71
CA ASN A 36 -6.75 2.91 -7.95
C ASN A 36 -6.92 3.66 -6.62
N ALA A 37 -6.48 4.91 -6.60
CA ALA A 37 -6.53 5.79 -5.45
C ALA A 37 -7.97 6.14 -5.01
N PRO A 38 -8.93 6.43 -5.91
CA PRO A 38 -10.30 6.72 -5.49
C PRO A 38 -10.95 5.62 -4.65
N ASP A 39 -10.81 4.35 -5.04
CA ASP A 39 -11.46 3.23 -4.36
C ASP A 39 -10.84 2.96 -2.99
N ILE A 40 -9.51 2.99 -2.87
CA ILE A 40 -8.85 2.81 -1.57
C ILE A 40 -9.15 3.98 -0.62
N ILE A 41 -9.20 5.23 -1.13
CA ILE A 41 -9.55 6.39 -0.30
C ILE A 41 -10.99 6.26 0.20
N ALA A 42 -11.94 5.92 -0.67
CA ALA A 42 -13.33 5.70 -0.29
C ALA A 42 -13.46 4.60 0.76
N TRP A 43 -12.71 3.50 0.63
CA TRP A 43 -12.70 2.44 1.62
C TRP A 43 -12.09 2.89 2.96
N LEU A 44 -10.96 3.61 2.91
CA LEU A 44 -10.26 4.08 4.11
C LEU A 44 -11.10 5.09 4.91
N GLN A 45 -11.89 5.94 4.25
CA GLN A 45 -12.79 6.88 4.94
C GLN A 45 -13.68 6.19 5.99
N ASP A 46 -14.16 4.98 5.69
CA ASP A 46 -15.04 4.22 6.57
C ASP A 46 -14.31 3.18 7.43
N ASN A 47 -13.08 2.78 7.04
CA ASN A 47 -12.43 1.60 7.59
C ASN A 47 -11.00 1.81 8.11
N ILE A 48 -10.45 3.03 8.08
CA ILE A 48 -9.06 3.30 8.46
C ILE A 48 -8.69 2.78 9.84
N SER A 49 -9.59 2.87 10.83
CA SER A 49 -9.35 2.37 12.19
C SER A 49 -9.18 0.85 12.29
N SER A 50 -9.50 0.11 11.22
CA SER A 50 -9.31 -1.34 11.12
C SER A 50 -8.00 -1.73 10.42
N ALA A 51 -7.28 -0.77 9.83
CA ALA A 51 -6.03 -1.02 9.12
C ALA A 51 -4.91 -1.37 10.13
N ALA A 52 -4.24 -2.50 9.89
CA ALA A 52 -3.05 -2.93 10.61
C ALA A 52 -1.76 -2.42 9.94
N LEU A 53 -1.80 -2.30 8.61
CA LEU A 53 -0.73 -1.86 7.74
C LEU A 53 -1.33 -1.42 6.41
N ILE A 54 -0.74 -0.40 5.79
CA ILE A 54 -1.08 0.08 4.45
C ILE A 54 0.17 -0.02 3.56
N SER A 55 0.04 -0.56 2.36
CA SER A 55 1.13 -0.69 1.39
C SER A 55 0.73 0.04 0.10
N LEU A 56 1.52 1.02 -0.34
CA LEU A 56 1.20 1.90 -1.46
C LEU A 56 2.25 1.83 -2.57
N ASP A 57 1.87 1.43 -3.77
CA ASP A 57 2.60 1.80 -4.97
C ASP A 57 2.27 3.25 -5.35
N HIS A 58 3.19 3.91 -6.07
CA HIS A 58 2.98 5.26 -6.56
C HIS A 58 2.36 5.29 -7.97
N ASP A 59 2.86 4.47 -8.89
CA ASP A 59 2.66 4.61 -10.33
C ASP A 59 1.50 3.72 -10.80
N LEU A 60 0.27 4.24 -10.71
CA LEU A 60 -0.91 3.51 -11.13
C LEU A 60 -1.27 3.85 -12.57
N PHE A 61 -1.64 2.84 -13.36
CA PHE A 61 -2.02 3.01 -14.75
C PHE A 61 -3.42 2.45 -15.03
N PRO A 62 -4.21 3.13 -15.90
CA PRO A 62 -5.49 2.58 -16.34
C PRO A 62 -5.24 1.30 -17.15
N GLN A 63 -6.05 0.27 -16.93
CA GLN A 63 -5.90 -1.02 -17.61
C GLN A 63 -6.48 -1.00 -19.03
N SER A 64 -7.22 0.06 -19.38
CA SER A 64 -7.66 0.34 -20.75
C SER A 64 -7.91 1.83 -20.96
N GLU A 65 -7.95 2.28 -22.21
CA GLU A 65 -8.26 3.69 -22.55
C GLU A 65 -9.65 4.17 -22.09
N ALA A 66 -10.56 3.23 -21.80
CA ALA A 66 -11.90 3.54 -21.31
C ALA A 66 -11.96 3.71 -19.78
N GLU A 67 -10.91 3.32 -19.07
CA GLU A 67 -10.87 3.46 -17.61
C GLU A 67 -10.56 4.91 -17.21
N PRO A 68 -11.18 5.41 -16.13
CA PRO A 68 -10.84 6.72 -15.59
C PRO A 68 -9.39 6.73 -15.09
N ASP A 69 -8.86 7.94 -14.89
CA ASP A 69 -7.58 8.14 -14.23
C ASP A 69 -7.56 7.43 -12.87
N PRO A 70 -6.64 6.47 -12.63
CA PRO A 70 -6.57 5.74 -11.36
C PRO A 70 -6.01 6.60 -10.22
N GLY A 71 -5.51 7.81 -10.50
CA GLY A 71 -4.75 8.61 -9.54
C GLY A 71 -3.39 7.98 -9.26
N THR A 72 -2.84 8.26 -8.09
CA THR A 72 -1.49 7.86 -7.69
C THR A 72 -1.43 7.45 -6.23
N GLY A 73 -0.37 6.75 -5.83
CA GLY A 73 -0.09 6.53 -4.40
C GLY A 73 0.07 7.84 -3.62
N ARG A 74 0.47 8.92 -4.29
CA ARG A 74 0.57 10.25 -3.68
C ARG A 74 -0.80 10.77 -3.23
N ASP A 75 -1.86 10.57 -4.01
CA ASP A 75 -3.21 10.99 -3.64
C ASP A 75 -3.66 10.30 -2.34
N VAL A 76 -3.30 9.03 -2.17
CA VAL A 76 -3.59 8.26 -0.95
C VAL A 76 -2.75 8.75 0.22
N ALA A 77 -1.46 9.03 0.01
CA ALA A 77 -0.59 9.59 1.05
C ALA A 77 -1.08 10.96 1.53
N ASP A 78 -1.51 11.84 0.62
CA ASP A 78 -2.09 13.14 0.94
C ASP A 78 -3.42 12.98 1.70
N PHE A 79 -4.26 12.01 1.33
CA PHE A 79 -5.45 11.67 2.10
C PHE A 79 -5.10 11.20 3.52
N LEU A 80 -4.17 10.25 3.66
CA LEU A 80 -3.74 9.74 4.97
C LEU A 80 -3.19 10.85 5.87
N ALA A 81 -2.49 11.83 5.30
CA ALA A 81 -1.98 12.98 6.04
C ALA A 81 -3.08 13.88 6.64
N THR A 82 -4.32 13.78 6.16
CA THR A 82 -5.49 14.45 6.78
C THR A 82 -6.11 13.65 7.92
N GLN A 83 -5.66 12.41 8.15
CA GLN A 83 -6.17 11.48 9.15
C GLN A 83 -5.21 11.38 10.34
N SER A 84 -5.74 10.91 11.48
CA SER A 84 -4.86 10.53 12.59
C SER A 84 -4.10 9.24 12.23
N PRO A 85 -2.77 9.17 12.46
CA PRO A 85 -2.00 7.95 12.22
C PRO A 85 -2.55 6.76 13.02
N VAL A 86 -2.77 5.63 12.35
CA VAL A 86 -3.28 4.40 12.97
C VAL A 86 -2.38 3.18 12.80
N CYS A 87 -1.53 3.18 11.76
CA CYS A 87 -0.67 2.05 11.43
C CYS A 87 0.57 2.50 10.67
N HIS A 88 1.47 1.56 10.39
CA HIS A 88 2.61 1.78 9.53
C HIS A 88 2.20 1.82 8.04
N VAL A 89 2.91 2.62 7.24
CA VAL A 89 2.72 2.71 5.78
C VAL A 89 3.99 2.28 5.04
N ILE A 90 3.91 1.24 4.21
CA ILE A 90 4.98 0.84 3.30
C ILE A 90 4.76 1.53 1.95
N ILE A 91 5.77 2.24 1.46
CA ILE A 91 5.80 2.79 0.10
C ILE A 91 6.59 1.82 -0.77
N HIS A 92 5.91 1.08 -1.65
CA HIS A 92 6.52 0.04 -2.48
C HIS A 92 6.73 0.48 -3.94
N THR A 93 7.61 1.45 -4.18
CA THR A 93 7.79 2.03 -5.51
C THR A 93 9.25 2.13 -5.97
N THR A 94 9.46 1.91 -7.26
CA THR A 94 10.73 2.18 -7.94
C THR A 94 10.91 3.66 -8.27
N ASN A 95 9.83 4.46 -8.19
CA ASN A 95 9.84 5.89 -8.49
C ASN A 95 10.59 6.68 -7.41
N SER A 96 11.90 6.83 -7.59
CA SER A 96 12.79 7.56 -6.68
C SER A 96 12.55 9.06 -6.64
N ILE A 97 11.81 9.61 -7.60
CA ILE A 97 11.43 11.03 -7.63
C ILE A 97 10.18 11.27 -6.79
N ALA A 98 9.19 10.37 -6.88
CA ALA A 98 7.92 10.53 -6.19
C ALA A 98 7.94 10.06 -4.73
N ALA A 99 8.66 8.98 -4.42
CA ALA A 99 8.69 8.39 -3.09
C ALA A 99 9.06 9.41 -1.97
N PRO A 100 10.09 10.27 -2.11
CA PRO A 100 10.40 11.26 -1.08
C PRO A 100 9.24 12.21 -0.77
N GLY A 101 8.40 12.52 -1.77
CA GLY A 101 7.21 13.33 -1.56
C GLY A 101 6.17 12.65 -0.70
N MET A 102 5.92 11.35 -0.93
CA MET A 102 5.00 10.53 -0.12
C MET A 102 5.52 10.36 1.30
N GLU A 103 6.81 10.05 1.45
CA GLU A 103 7.48 9.94 2.76
C GLU A 103 7.33 11.25 3.54
N MET A 104 7.63 12.39 2.90
CA MET A 104 7.55 13.70 3.55
C MET A 104 6.14 14.01 4.07
N VAL A 105 5.11 13.82 3.25
CA VAL A 105 3.74 14.17 3.66
C VAL A 105 3.21 13.26 4.78
N LEU A 106 3.59 11.97 4.75
CA LEU A 106 3.27 11.04 5.83
C LEU A 106 4.02 11.39 7.12
N ASN A 107 5.32 11.66 7.03
CA ASN A 107 6.16 12.03 8.17
C ASN A 107 5.68 13.33 8.82
N ASP A 108 5.36 14.36 8.04
CA ASP A 108 4.88 15.65 8.54
C ASP A 108 3.52 15.53 9.27
N ALA A 109 2.68 14.56 8.85
CA ALA A 109 1.43 14.22 9.50
C ALA A 109 1.58 13.21 10.66
N GLY A 110 2.80 12.78 10.97
CA GLY A 110 3.11 11.88 12.09
C GLY A 110 2.90 10.39 11.81
N TRP A 111 2.70 9.99 10.55
CA TRP A 111 2.65 8.59 10.15
C TRP A 111 4.06 8.00 10.11
N THR A 112 4.22 6.79 10.65
CA THR A 112 5.44 6.02 10.41
C THR A 112 5.36 5.38 9.03
N ASN A 113 6.47 5.41 8.30
CA ASN A 113 6.56 4.81 6.99
C ASN A 113 7.95 4.23 6.73
N SER A 114 8.00 3.31 5.78
CA SER A 114 9.23 2.78 5.22
C SER A 114 9.08 2.64 3.71
N ARG A 115 10.21 2.40 3.04
CA ARG A 115 10.25 2.22 1.60
C ARG A 115 10.82 0.86 1.25
N VAL A 116 10.09 0.15 0.40
CA VAL A 116 10.54 -1.08 -0.26
C VAL A 116 10.63 -0.78 -1.75
N MET A 117 11.76 -1.09 -2.38
CA MET A 117 11.90 -0.89 -3.82
C MET A 117 11.59 -2.20 -4.54
N PRO A 118 10.59 -2.27 -5.43
CA PRO A 118 10.39 -3.42 -6.30
C PRO A 118 11.64 -3.74 -7.12
N PHE A 119 12.03 -5.02 -7.18
CA PHE A 119 13.19 -5.50 -7.94
C PHE A 119 12.97 -6.94 -8.43
N ASN A 120 13.63 -7.31 -9.53
CA ASN A 120 13.57 -8.66 -10.09
C ASN A 120 12.14 -9.21 -10.21
N ASP A 121 11.27 -8.46 -10.88
CA ASP A 121 9.87 -8.84 -11.14
C ASP A 121 9.06 -9.04 -9.84
N LEU A 122 8.89 -10.29 -9.38
CA LEU A 122 8.14 -10.64 -8.16
C LEU A 122 9.02 -11.08 -6.97
N GLU A 123 10.35 -11.19 -7.16
CA GLU A 123 11.26 -11.67 -6.09
C GLU A 123 11.21 -10.78 -4.85
N TRP A 124 11.06 -9.47 -5.03
CA TRP A 124 10.96 -8.51 -3.93
C TRP A 124 9.72 -8.72 -3.04
N VAL A 125 8.63 -9.28 -3.59
CA VAL A 125 7.39 -9.54 -2.85
C VAL A 125 7.62 -10.64 -1.81
N THR A 126 8.26 -11.74 -2.21
CA THR A 126 8.48 -12.92 -1.36
C THR A 126 9.75 -12.83 -0.50
N THR A 127 10.51 -11.74 -0.61
CA THR A 127 11.74 -11.52 0.16
C THR A 127 11.65 -10.27 1.02
N TRP A 128 11.86 -9.09 0.43
CA TRP A 128 11.97 -7.84 1.18
C TRP A 128 10.61 -7.33 1.66
N TRP A 129 9.62 -7.25 0.77
CA TRP A 129 8.32 -6.66 1.11
C TRP A 129 7.60 -7.43 2.21
N ILE A 130 7.51 -8.76 2.10
CA ILE A 130 6.87 -9.57 3.14
C ILE A 130 7.63 -9.50 4.47
N GLN A 131 8.97 -9.44 4.44
CA GLN A 131 9.76 -9.32 5.66
C GLN A 131 9.49 -7.99 6.37
N GLU A 132 9.40 -6.89 5.61
CA GLU A 132 9.05 -5.57 6.14
C GLU A 132 7.68 -5.60 6.83
N ILE A 133 6.67 -6.23 6.20
CA ILE A 133 5.34 -6.38 6.79
C ILE A 133 5.40 -7.19 8.09
N ILE A 134 6.12 -8.31 8.09
CA ILE A 134 6.26 -9.18 9.26
C ILE A 134 6.92 -8.43 10.42
N ASP A 135 7.96 -7.65 10.16
CA ASP A 135 8.70 -6.90 11.18
C ASP A 135 7.84 -5.83 11.88
N TYR A 136 6.83 -5.29 11.19
CA TYR A 136 5.87 -4.35 11.80
C TYR A 136 4.66 -5.01 12.46
N LEU A 137 4.26 -6.20 12.02
CA LEU A 137 3.03 -6.86 12.48
C LEU A 137 3.26 -7.94 13.55
N LYS A 138 4.51 -8.32 13.84
CA LYS A 138 4.88 -9.28 14.90
C LYS A 138 5.59 -8.60 16.06
#